data_AF-A0A533TZW4-F1
#
_entry.id   AF-A0A533TZW4-F1
#
_cell.length_a   1.000
_cell.length_b   1.000
_cell.length_c   1.000
_cell.angle_alpha   90.00
_cell.angle_beta   90.00
_cell.angle_gamma   90.00
#
_symmetry.space_group_name_H-M   'P 1'
#
loop_
_entity.id
_entity.type
_entity.pdbx_description
1 polymer ?
#
loop_
_entity_poly.entity_id
_entity_poly.type
_entity_poly.pdbx_seq_one_letter_code
_entity_poly.pdbx_strand_id
1 'polypeptide(L)'
;MKGPAYFSKMGFGFFVRLHRPQNDKFHITGLLSLITGVIIRQTYFFLSRQRQKSSSMKSSSTDIFNFEEFMKRMMDDRELAQIIIDKFREDLPGKLVELEKHIDGNDFRQVSSLAHLIKGEAANIGADLMNRSAYSLELAAKSGNMEEAKNAFVCLHENARLLVKCLEETSI
;
A
#
# COMPACT_ATOMS: atom_id res chain seq x y z
N MET A 1 6.71 44.06 39.31
CA MET A 1 5.37 43.58 38.89
C MET A 1 4.92 44.50 37.75
N LYS A 2 4.58 44.10 36.52
CA LYS A 2 4.22 42.84 35.85
C LYS A 2 4.85 42.83 34.44
N GLY A 3 5.18 41.65 33.90
CA GLY A 3 5.90 41.48 32.63
C GLY A 3 5.05 41.63 31.36
N PRO A 4 5.66 41.61 30.16
CA PRO A 4 4.95 41.74 28.90
C PRO A 4 4.34 40.42 28.41
N ALA A 5 3.21 40.57 27.71
CA ALA A 5 2.34 39.53 27.21
C ALA A 5 2.97 38.67 26.10
N TYR A 6 2.70 37.37 26.17
CA TYR A 6 3.03 36.41 25.11
C TYR A 6 2.04 36.56 23.95
N PHE A 7 2.55 36.84 22.75
CA PHE A 7 1.81 36.70 21.50
C PHE A 7 2.45 35.63 20.62
N SER A 8 1.65 34.60 20.31
CA SER A 8 1.92 33.54 19.35
C SER A 8 2.24 34.11 17.96
N LYS A 9 3.37 33.71 17.37
CA LYS A 9 3.65 33.88 15.95
C LYS A 9 3.64 32.51 15.27
N MET A 10 2.47 32.17 14.75
CA MET A 10 2.30 31.24 13.63
C MET A 10 2.65 32.03 12.36
N GLY A 11 3.74 31.66 11.69
CA GLY A 11 4.19 32.31 10.46
C GLY A 11 4.58 31.26 9.44
N PHE A 12 3.89 31.26 8.29
CA PHE A 12 4.45 31.25 6.93
C PHE A 12 3.26 31.06 5.95
N GLY A 13 2.66 32.19 5.56
CA GLY A 13 1.69 32.25 4.47
C GLY A 13 2.42 32.41 3.14
N PHE A 14 2.22 31.48 2.21
CA PHE A 14 2.65 31.62 0.82
C PHE A 14 1.44 32.10 0.00
N PHE A 15 1.49 33.35 -0.44
CA PHE A 15 0.44 34.00 -1.23
C PHE A 15 0.73 33.77 -2.72
N VAL A 16 0.02 32.83 -3.36
CA VAL A 16 0.09 32.67 -4.83
C VAL A 16 -1.03 33.49 -5.47
N ARG A 17 -0.63 34.50 -6.23
CA ARG A 17 -1.50 35.42 -6.98
C ARG A 17 -2.05 34.70 -8.21
N LEU A 18 -3.34 34.36 -8.21
CA LEU A 18 -4.02 33.82 -9.40
C LEU A 18 -4.17 34.91 -10.47
N HIS A 19 -3.43 34.79 -11.58
CA HIS A 19 -3.80 35.40 -12.85
C HIS A 19 -4.67 34.40 -13.63
N ARG A 20 -5.86 34.82 -14.06
CA ARG A 20 -6.63 34.09 -15.08
C ARG A 20 -6.01 34.35 -16.45
N PRO A 21 -5.68 33.32 -17.25
CA PRO A 21 -5.64 33.48 -18.70
C PRO A 21 -6.99 33.07 -19.31
N GLN A 22 -7.36 33.82 -20.36
CA GLN A 22 -8.52 33.54 -21.20
C GLN A 22 -8.31 32.28 -22.05
N ASN A 23 -9.44 31.67 -22.41
CA ASN A 23 -9.64 30.67 -23.45
C ASN A 23 -8.44 30.42 -24.39
N ASP A 24 -7.87 29.23 -24.29
CA ASP A 24 -7.52 28.45 -25.46
C ASP A 24 -7.56 26.94 -25.15
N LYS A 25 -8.24 26.22 -26.03
CA LYS A 25 -8.57 24.80 -25.93
C LYS A 25 -7.29 23.96 -26.09
N PHE A 26 -6.69 23.53 -24.99
CA PHE A 26 -5.71 22.44 -25.01
C PHE A 26 -6.42 21.11 -24.70
N HIS A 27 -6.69 20.35 -25.76
CA HIS A 27 -7.01 18.92 -25.68
C HIS A 27 -5.78 18.16 -25.16
N ILE A 28 -5.70 17.96 -23.85
CA ILE A 28 -4.83 16.95 -23.24
C ILE A 28 -5.75 15.83 -22.75
N THR A 29 -6.38 15.14 -23.69
CA THR A 29 -7.28 13.99 -23.44
C THR A 29 -6.63 12.65 -23.80
N GLY A 30 -5.33 12.62 -24.13
CA GLY A 30 -4.72 11.44 -24.78
C GLY A 30 -3.66 10.64 -24.00
N LEU A 31 -3.05 11.16 -22.92
CA LEU A 31 -1.85 10.49 -22.35
C LEU A 31 -1.80 10.42 -20.81
N LEU A 32 -2.78 11.01 -20.11
CA LEU A 32 -2.87 10.97 -18.64
C LEU A 32 -3.86 9.91 -18.11
N SER A 33 -4.46 9.11 -18.98
CA SER A 33 -5.39 8.02 -18.59
C SER A 33 -4.70 6.66 -18.36
N LEU A 34 -3.40 6.54 -18.64
CA LEU A 34 -2.66 5.28 -18.54
C LEU A 34 -1.69 5.21 -17.35
N ILE A 35 -1.56 6.27 -16.55
CA ILE A 35 -0.69 6.30 -15.34
C ILE A 35 -1.50 6.69 -14.09
N THR A 36 -2.81 6.50 -14.11
CA THR A 36 -3.73 6.87 -13.00
C THR A 36 -4.22 5.67 -12.19
N GLY A 37 -3.48 4.54 -12.19
CA GLY A 37 -3.79 3.37 -11.36
C GLY A 37 -2.93 3.25 -10.09
N VAL A 38 -1.66 3.65 -10.15
CA VAL A 38 -0.67 3.30 -9.10
C VAL A 38 -0.27 4.49 -8.22
N ILE A 39 -0.19 5.71 -8.78
CA ILE A 39 0.34 6.87 -8.02
C ILE A 39 -0.74 7.56 -7.17
N ILE A 40 -2.01 7.56 -7.60
CA ILE A 40 -3.12 8.16 -6.83
C ILE A 40 -3.36 7.41 -5.50
N ARG A 41 -2.94 6.15 -5.40
CA ARG A 41 -3.18 5.33 -4.20
C ARG A 41 -2.40 5.79 -2.97
N GLN A 42 -1.19 6.36 -3.13
CA GLN A 42 -0.37 6.78 -1.99
C GLN A 42 -0.98 7.95 -1.21
N THR A 43 -1.67 8.88 -1.87
CA THR A 43 -2.28 10.04 -1.22
C THR A 43 -3.68 9.72 -0.67
N TYR A 44 -4.52 8.98 -1.40
CA TYR A 44 -5.89 8.70 -0.96
C TYR A 44 -6.00 7.58 0.09
N PHE A 45 -5.12 6.57 0.06
CA PHE A 45 -5.07 5.52 1.10
C PHE A 45 -4.64 6.07 2.47
N PHE A 46 -3.75 7.06 2.47
CA PHE A 46 -3.30 7.72 3.70
C PHE A 46 -4.41 8.58 4.33
N LEU A 47 -5.20 9.27 3.51
CA LEU A 47 -6.32 10.10 4.00
C LEU A 47 -7.49 9.27 4.56
N SER A 48 -7.73 8.07 4.05
CA SER A 48 -8.81 7.19 4.53
C SER A 48 -8.49 6.47 5.85
N ARG A 49 -7.22 6.49 6.30
CA ARG A 49 -6.76 5.75 7.49
C ARG A 49 -7.03 6.42 8.85
N GLN A 50 -7.38 7.70 8.89
CA GLN A 50 -7.69 8.40 10.15
C GLN A 50 -9.05 7.99 10.78
N ARG A 51 -9.86 7.18 10.08
CA ARG A 51 -11.22 6.81 10.53
C ARG A 51 -11.36 5.42 11.18
N GLN A 52 -10.29 4.60 11.21
CA GLN A 52 -10.33 3.23 11.75
C GLN A 52 -9.49 3.02 13.02
N LYS A 53 -9.23 4.07 13.83
CA LYS A 53 -8.42 3.93 15.06
C LYS A 53 -9.14 3.24 16.23
N SER A 54 -10.27 2.55 16.00
CA SER A 54 -11.05 1.94 17.07
C SER A 54 -11.94 0.77 16.61
N SER A 55 -11.37 -0.38 16.27
CA SER A 55 -12.03 -1.68 16.48
C SER A 55 -11.00 -2.82 16.48
N SER A 56 -11.27 -3.82 17.32
CA SER A 56 -10.42 -4.94 17.76
C SER A 56 -9.75 -5.77 16.66
N MET A 57 -8.62 -6.43 17.00
CA MET A 57 -7.87 -7.45 16.24
C MET A 57 -8.71 -8.69 15.85
N LYS A 58 -9.69 -8.52 14.96
CA LYS A 58 -10.24 -9.57 14.12
C LYS A 58 -10.09 -9.09 12.68
N SER A 59 -9.16 -9.70 11.93
CA SER A 59 -9.11 -9.51 10.49
C SER A 59 -10.45 -9.96 9.90
N SER A 60 -11.16 -9.05 9.23
CA SER A 60 -12.34 -9.41 8.46
C SER A 60 -11.90 -10.22 7.23
N SER A 61 -12.76 -11.08 6.67
CA SER A 61 -12.47 -11.76 5.40
C SER A 61 -12.20 -10.75 4.28
N THR A 62 -12.89 -9.61 4.31
CA THR A 62 -12.69 -8.48 3.40
C THR A 62 -11.28 -7.87 3.51
N ASP A 63 -10.68 -7.85 4.69
CA ASP A 63 -9.30 -7.37 4.89
C ASP A 63 -8.27 -8.35 4.32
N ILE A 64 -8.60 -9.64 4.27
CA ILE A 64 -7.71 -10.67 3.70
C ILE A 64 -7.74 -10.55 2.17
N PHE A 65 -8.94 -10.51 1.58
CA PHE A 65 -9.12 -10.33 0.15
C PHE A 65 -10.47 -9.66 -0.15
N ASN A 66 -10.41 -8.45 -0.70
CA ASN A 66 -11.60 -7.71 -1.12
C ASN A 66 -12.00 -8.10 -2.55
N PHE A 67 -12.72 -9.22 -2.68
CA PHE A 67 -13.14 -9.78 -3.97
C PHE A 67 -13.95 -8.78 -4.81
N GLU A 68 -14.93 -8.09 -4.22
CA GLU A 68 -15.78 -7.13 -4.95
C GLU A 68 -14.94 -5.99 -5.55
N GLU A 69 -14.02 -5.42 -4.77
CA GLU A 69 -13.17 -4.33 -5.25
C GLU A 69 -12.13 -4.83 -6.27
N PHE A 70 -11.64 -6.05 -6.12
CA PHE A 70 -10.78 -6.70 -7.10
C PHE A 70 -11.49 -6.91 -8.43
N MET A 71 -12.68 -7.53 -8.44
CA MET A 71 -13.46 -7.75 -9.66
C MET A 71 -13.82 -6.44 -10.36
N LYS A 72 -14.17 -5.40 -9.60
CA LYS A 72 -14.40 -4.07 -10.15
C LYS A 72 -13.17 -3.51 -10.88
N ARG A 73 -11.95 -3.75 -10.36
CA ARG A 73 -10.70 -3.36 -11.04
C ARG A 73 -10.46 -4.19 -12.30
N MET A 74 -10.89 -5.45 -12.29
CA MET A 74 -10.85 -6.33 -13.46
C MET A 74 -12.00 -6.08 -14.43
N MET A 75 -12.83 -5.05 -14.21
CA MET A 75 -14.01 -4.75 -15.04
C MET A 75 -14.96 -5.94 -15.17
N ASP A 76 -15.09 -6.72 -14.09
CA ASP A 76 -15.88 -7.95 -14.01
C ASP A 76 -15.41 -9.09 -14.94
N ASP A 77 -14.21 -8.97 -15.51
CA ASP A 77 -13.56 -10.01 -16.33
C ASP A 77 -12.95 -11.11 -15.43
N ARG A 78 -13.61 -12.27 -15.39
CA ARG A 78 -13.19 -13.43 -14.60
C ARG A 78 -11.94 -14.12 -15.14
N GLU A 79 -11.75 -14.13 -16.46
CA GLU A 79 -10.55 -14.75 -17.07
C GLU A 79 -9.31 -13.94 -16.70
N LEU A 80 -9.39 -12.61 -16.83
CA LEU A 80 -8.34 -11.70 -16.37
C LEU A 80 -8.09 -11.84 -14.87
N ALA A 81 -9.16 -11.87 -14.06
CA ALA A 81 -9.06 -12.03 -12.62
C ALA A 81 -8.30 -13.30 -12.23
N GLN A 82 -8.64 -14.43 -12.86
CA GLN A 82 -7.99 -15.72 -12.63
C GLN A 82 -6.49 -15.67 -12.99
N ILE A 83 -6.14 -15.12 -14.16
CA ILE A 83 -4.74 -14.97 -14.59
C ILE A 83 -3.93 -14.17 -13.56
N ILE A 84 -4.48 -13.05 -13.07
CA ILE A 84 -3.79 -12.19 -12.10
C ILE A 84 -3.61 -12.90 -10.75
N ILE A 85 -4.63 -13.61 -10.27
CA ILE A 85 -4.55 -14.35 -9.00
C ILE A 85 -3.57 -15.51 -9.10
N ASP A 86 -3.59 -16.27 -10.20
CA ASP A 86 -2.66 -17.38 -10.40
C ASP A 86 -1.21 -16.89 -10.47
N LYS A 87 -0.97 -15.79 -11.21
CA LYS A 87 0.36 -15.20 -11.29
C LYS A 87 0.86 -14.74 -9.91
N PHE A 88 -0.01 -14.09 -9.14
CA PHE A 88 0.33 -13.67 -7.79
C PHE A 88 0.67 -14.86 -6.88
N ARG A 89 -0.11 -15.94 -6.93
CA ARG A 89 0.12 -17.16 -6.13
C ARG A 89 1.40 -17.89 -6.55
N GLU A 90 1.72 -17.90 -7.84
CA GLU A 90 2.96 -18.48 -8.37
C GLU A 90 4.20 -17.72 -7.89
N ASP A 91 4.18 -16.38 -7.95
CA ASP A 91 5.36 -15.58 -7.67
C ASP A 91 5.62 -15.35 -6.17
N LEU A 92 4.56 -15.30 -5.36
CA LEU A 92 4.66 -14.90 -3.96
C LEU A 92 5.62 -15.78 -3.12
N PRO A 93 5.60 -17.13 -3.21
CA PRO A 93 6.50 -17.98 -2.45
C PRO A 93 7.98 -17.66 -2.70
N GLY A 94 8.35 -17.41 -3.96
CA GLY A 94 9.72 -17.03 -4.34
C GLY A 94 10.15 -15.72 -3.68
N LYS A 95 9.28 -14.72 -3.68
CA LYS A 95 9.54 -13.42 -3.03
C LYS A 95 9.69 -13.56 -1.51
N LEU A 96 8.91 -14.41 -0.86
CA LEU A 96 9.04 -14.64 0.58
C LEU A 96 10.39 -15.30 0.94
N VAL A 97 10.84 -16.26 0.14
CA VAL A 97 12.15 -16.90 0.30
C VAL A 97 13.31 -15.92 0.07
N GLU A 98 13.23 -15.08 -0.96
CA GLU A 98 14.22 -14.02 -1.19
C GLU A 98 14.26 -13.02 -0.03
N LEU A 99 13.09 -12.69 0.51
CA LEU A 99 12.99 -11.73 1.61
C LEU A 99 13.60 -12.29 2.90
N GLU A 100 13.38 -13.57 3.20
CA GLU A 100 14.02 -14.28 4.32
C GLU A 100 15.55 -14.24 4.18
N LYS A 101 16.09 -14.56 3.00
CA LYS A 101 17.54 -14.50 2.73
C LYS A 101 18.13 -13.11 2.98
N HIS A 102 17.44 -12.06 2.54
CA HIS A 102 17.90 -10.68 2.75
C HIS A 102 17.80 -10.23 4.20
N ILE A 103 16.79 -10.70 4.95
CA ILE A 103 16.69 -10.48 6.39
C ILE A 103 17.87 -11.12 7.13
N ASP A 104 18.16 -12.38 6.83
CA ASP A 104 19.27 -13.10 7.46
C ASP A 104 20.63 -12.49 7.10
N GLY A 105 20.76 -11.98 5.88
CA GLY A 105 21.93 -11.24 5.41
C GLY A 105 22.06 -9.81 5.92
N ASN A 106 21.10 -9.29 6.71
CA ASN A 106 21.01 -7.88 7.14
C ASN A 106 21.02 -6.88 5.96
N ASP A 107 20.48 -7.24 4.80
CA ASP A 107 20.41 -6.37 3.62
C ASP A 107 19.16 -5.49 3.66
N PHE A 108 19.23 -4.41 4.45
CA PHE A 108 18.14 -3.45 4.61
C PHE A 108 17.58 -2.90 3.29
N ARG A 109 18.44 -2.69 2.29
CA ARG A 109 18.04 -2.13 1.01
C ARG A 109 17.14 -3.12 0.27
N GLN A 110 17.57 -4.37 0.17
CA GLN A 110 16.83 -5.39 -0.55
C GLN A 110 15.55 -5.79 0.20
N VAL A 111 15.58 -5.90 1.53
CA VAL A 111 14.36 -6.11 2.34
C VAL A 111 13.34 -5.01 2.07
N SER A 112 13.78 -3.74 2.09
CA SER A 112 12.87 -2.61 1.85
C SER A 112 12.30 -2.62 0.44
N SER A 113 13.13 -2.86 -0.58
CA SER A 113 12.71 -2.90 -1.98
C SER A 113 11.71 -4.02 -2.27
N LEU A 114 11.98 -5.22 -1.76
CA LEU A 114 11.13 -6.38 -1.98
C LEU A 114 9.81 -6.27 -1.19
N ALA A 115 9.86 -5.76 0.04
CA ALA A 115 8.66 -5.43 0.81
C ALA A 115 7.79 -4.37 0.09
N HIS A 116 8.42 -3.36 -0.54
CA HIS A 116 7.71 -2.35 -1.34
C HIS A 116 7.01 -2.97 -2.55
N LEU A 117 7.65 -3.92 -3.24
CA LEU A 117 7.06 -4.65 -4.36
C LEU A 117 5.84 -5.45 -3.90
N ILE A 118 6.00 -6.29 -2.86
CA ILE A 118 4.90 -7.11 -2.31
C ILE A 118 3.73 -6.24 -1.86
N LYS A 119 4.01 -5.08 -1.23
CA LYS A 119 2.98 -4.10 -0.85
C LYS A 119 2.17 -3.64 -2.06
N GLY A 120 2.83 -3.32 -3.17
CA GLY A 120 2.16 -2.89 -4.41
C GLY A 120 1.29 -3.98 -5.01
N GLU A 121 1.81 -5.20 -5.10
CA GLU A 121 1.07 -6.36 -5.61
C GLU A 121 -0.15 -6.68 -4.75
N ALA A 122 0.02 -6.74 -3.42
CA ALA A 122 -1.07 -6.95 -2.47
C ALA A 122 -2.15 -5.86 -2.59
N ALA A 123 -1.76 -4.61 -2.83
CA ALA A 123 -2.72 -3.54 -3.07
C ALA A 123 -3.53 -3.83 -4.35
N ASN A 124 -2.88 -4.21 -5.45
CA ASN A 124 -3.55 -4.41 -6.74
C ASN A 124 -4.66 -5.46 -6.69
N ILE A 125 -4.48 -6.51 -5.91
CA ILE A 125 -5.49 -7.56 -5.71
C ILE A 125 -6.45 -7.29 -4.54
N GLY A 126 -6.32 -6.17 -3.82
CA GLY A 126 -7.20 -5.86 -2.69
C GLY A 126 -6.93 -6.68 -1.42
N ALA A 127 -5.67 -7.08 -1.20
CA ALA A 127 -5.24 -7.80 0.00
C ALA A 127 -4.68 -6.84 1.06
N ASP A 128 -5.58 -6.13 1.76
CA ASP A 128 -5.23 -5.03 2.67
C ASP A 128 -4.39 -5.47 3.89
N LEU A 129 -4.64 -6.67 4.41
CA LEU A 129 -3.86 -7.21 5.53
C LEU A 129 -2.40 -7.50 5.12
N MET A 130 -2.21 -8.09 3.94
CA MET A 130 -0.88 -8.34 3.38
C MET A 130 -0.18 -7.03 3.00
N ASN A 131 -0.90 -6.07 2.40
CA ASN A 131 -0.37 -4.74 2.10
C ASN A 131 0.17 -4.03 3.36
N ARG A 132 -0.59 -4.05 4.46
CA ARG A 132 -0.20 -3.41 5.72
C ARG A 132 1.05 -4.04 6.34
N SER A 133 1.14 -5.38 6.34
CA SER A 133 2.30 -6.09 6.88
C SER A 133 3.56 -5.89 6.03
N ALA A 134 3.43 -5.88 4.70
CA ALA A 134 4.52 -5.56 3.79
C ALA A 134 5.02 -4.11 4.00
N TYR A 135 4.10 -3.18 4.24
CA TYR A 135 4.46 -1.80 4.56
C TYR A 135 5.20 -1.67 5.91
N SER A 136 4.77 -2.40 6.94
CA SER A 136 5.48 -2.43 8.23
C SER A 136 6.92 -2.93 8.06
N LEU A 137 7.11 -4.00 7.28
CA LEU A 137 8.43 -4.52 6.96
C LEU A 137 9.28 -3.51 6.17
N GLU A 138 8.71 -2.85 5.17
CA GLU A 138 9.39 -1.80 4.40
C GLU A 138 9.90 -0.67 5.30
N LEU A 139 9.08 -0.23 6.26
CA LEU A 139 9.44 0.82 7.21
C LEU A 139 10.52 0.38 8.19
N ALA A 140 10.43 -0.83 8.74
CA ALA A 140 11.43 -1.39 9.65
C ALA A 140 12.81 -1.52 8.98
N ALA A 141 12.83 -1.94 7.72
CA ALA A 141 14.06 -1.98 6.94
C ALA A 141 14.62 -0.57 6.68
N LYS A 142 13.77 0.41 6.35
CA LYS A 142 14.19 1.81 6.14
C LYS A 142 14.69 2.50 7.41
N SER A 143 14.19 2.10 8.58
CA SER A 143 14.65 2.63 9.87
C SER A 143 15.95 1.99 10.35
N GLY A 144 16.48 0.98 9.64
CA GLY A 144 17.70 0.27 10.02
C GLY A 144 17.49 -0.70 11.19
N ASN A 145 16.25 -1.13 11.45
CA ASN A 145 15.91 -2.02 12.55
C ASN A 145 15.58 -3.44 12.05
N MET A 146 16.60 -4.30 11.95
CA MET A 146 16.42 -5.65 11.39
C MET A 146 15.62 -6.57 12.34
N GLU A 147 15.67 -6.32 13.64
CA GLU A 147 14.88 -7.08 14.60
C GLU A 147 13.38 -6.78 14.43
N GLU A 148 13.03 -5.51 14.23
CA GLU A 148 11.66 -5.13 13.88
C GLU A 148 11.26 -5.67 12.49
N ALA A 149 12.19 -5.70 11.53
CA ALA A 149 11.94 -6.29 10.22
C ALA A 149 11.63 -7.80 10.31
N LYS A 150 12.37 -8.57 11.14
CA LYS A 150 12.07 -9.98 11.42
C LYS A 150 10.67 -10.18 11.99
N ASN A 151 10.29 -9.38 12.97
CA ASN A 151 8.94 -9.42 13.55
C ASN A 151 7.85 -9.09 12.52
N ALA A 152 8.09 -8.06 11.69
CA ALA A 152 7.19 -7.70 10.60
C ALA A 152 7.11 -8.79 9.52
N PHE A 153 8.21 -9.51 9.26
CA PHE A 153 8.24 -10.62 8.31
C PHE A 153 7.41 -11.81 8.77
N VAL A 154 7.46 -12.17 10.06
CA VAL A 154 6.58 -13.21 10.63
C VAL A 154 5.10 -12.87 10.38
N CYS A 155 4.72 -11.61 10.63
CA CYS A 155 3.36 -11.13 10.34
C CYS A 155 3.03 -11.18 8.84
N LEU A 156 3.97 -10.78 7.98
CA LEU A 156 3.78 -10.85 6.52
C LEU A 156 3.58 -12.29 6.05
N HIS A 157 4.38 -13.23 6.55
CA HIS A 157 4.32 -14.64 6.19
C HIS A 157 2.98 -15.28 6.62
N GLU A 158 2.50 -14.97 7.82
CA GLU A 158 1.19 -15.46 8.26
C GLU A 158 0.05 -14.87 7.42
N ASN A 159 0.11 -13.58 7.09
CA ASN A 159 -0.89 -12.95 6.23
C ASN A 159 -0.86 -13.50 4.79
N ALA A 160 0.32 -13.84 4.28
CA ALA A 160 0.47 -14.53 3.00
C ALA A 160 -0.22 -15.90 3.03
N ARG A 161 -0.04 -16.68 4.10
CA ARG A 161 -0.70 -17.97 4.28
C ARG A 161 -2.23 -17.84 4.32
N LEU A 162 -2.74 -16.85 5.06
CA LEU A 162 -4.18 -16.56 5.14
C LEU A 162 -4.75 -16.15 3.78
N LEU A 163 -4.02 -15.30 3.04
CA LEU A 163 -4.43 -14.84 1.72
C LEU A 163 -4.47 -15.99 0.72
N VAL A 164 -3.42 -16.81 0.61
CA VAL A 164 -3.38 -17.94 -0.33
C VAL A 164 -4.52 -18.90 -0.06
N LYS A 165 -4.78 -19.22 1.22
CA LYS A 165 -5.92 -20.05 1.60
C LYS A 165 -7.26 -19.41 1.17
N CYS A 166 -7.44 -18.11 1.40
CA CYS A 166 -8.66 -17.40 0.99
C CYS A 166 -8.85 -17.40 -0.53
N LEU A 167 -7.76 -17.26 -1.30
CA LEU A 167 -7.80 -17.29 -2.76
C LEU A 167 -8.14 -18.68 -3.31
N GLU A 168 -7.72 -19.74 -2.64
CA GLU A 168 -8.08 -21.13 -3.00
C GLU A 168 -9.55 -21.45 -2.73
N GLU A 169 -10.11 -20.91 -1.65
CA GLU A 169 -11.52 -21.08 -1.30
C GLU A 169 -12.45 -20.20 -2.15
N THR A 170 -11.91 -19.13 -2.75
CA THR A 170 -12.67 -18.22 -3.63
C THR A 170 -12.68 -18.77 -5.05
N SER A 171 -13.77 -19.41 -5.46
CA SER A 171 -13.98 -19.76 -6.87
C SER A 171 -14.23 -18.49 -7.70
N ILE A 172 -13.25 -18.11 -8.53
CA ILE A 172 -13.34 -16.99 -9.49
C ILE A 172 -14.04 -17.46 -10.76
#